data_AF-W4DH33-F1
#
_entry.id   AF-W4DH33-F1
#
_cell.length_a   1.000
_cell.length_b   1.000
_cell.length_c   1.000
_cell.angle_alpha   90.00
_cell.angle_beta   90.00
_cell.angle_gamma   90.00
#
_symmetry.space_group_name_H-M   'P 1'
#
loop_
_entity.id
_entity.type
_entity.pdbx_description
1 polymer ?
#
loop_
_entity_poly.entity_id
_entity_poly.type
_entity_poly.pdbx_seq_one_letter_code
_entity_poly.pdbx_strand_id
1 'polypeptide(L)'
;MASSIPPVTTRLLRSWTAEMPIRTLAELAVSGHEVTAALEKRPGPWLGVLLNQLLLAVAAGDLANDNQLLLQAAQRMDRDE
;
A
#
# COMPACT_ATOMS: atom_id res chain seq x y z
N MET A 1 -16.57 15.53 -26.10
CA MET A 1 -17.01 15.53 -24.68
C MET A 1 -15.80 15.87 -23.83
N ALA A 2 -15.55 17.16 -23.58
CA ALA A 2 -14.41 17.58 -22.76
C ALA A 2 -14.75 17.34 -21.29
N SER A 3 -14.13 16.35 -20.65
CA SER A 3 -14.27 16.13 -19.22
C SER A 3 -13.43 17.20 -18.49
N SER A 4 -14.07 18.22 -17.91
CA SER A 4 -13.35 19.18 -17.07
C SER A 4 -13.08 18.51 -15.73
N ILE A 5 -11.81 18.29 -15.40
CA ILE A 5 -11.42 17.84 -14.06
C ILE A 5 -11.84 18.96 -13.08
N PRO A 6 -12.71 18.70 -12.10
CA PRO A 6 -13.12 19.72 -11.15
C PRO A 6 -11.91 20.18 -10.34
N PRO A 7 -11.82 21.48 -9.99
CA PRO A 7 -10.69 22.00 -9.24
C PRO A 7 -10.64 21.35 -7.85
N VAL A 8 -9.55 20.63 -7.57
CA VAL A 8 -9.30 20.07 -6.23
C VAL A 8 -8.92 21.21 -5.29
N THR A 9 -9.62 21.38 -4.17
CA THR A 9 -9.31 22.43 -3.20
C THR A 9 -8.24 21.93 -2.23
N THR A 10 -7.33 22.81 -1.78
CA THR A 10 -6.31 22.47 -0.76
C THR A 10 -6.92 21.91 0.54
N ARG A 11 -8.15 22.31 0.89
CA ARG A 11 -8.89 21.75 2.03
C ARG A 11 -9.20 20.27 1.86
N LEU A 12 -9.63 19.87 0.65
CA LEU A 12 -9.94 18.48 0.34
C LEU A 12 -8.67 17.62 0.35
N LEU A 13 -7.58 18.15 -0.22
CA LEU A 13 -6.28 17.47 -0.16
C LEU A 13 -5.83 17.27 1.30
N ARG A 14 -5.98 18.30 2.15
CA ARG A 14 -5.64 18.20 3.58
C ARG A 14 -6.50 17.21 4.34
N SER A 15 -7.81 17.15 4.09
CA SER A 15 -8.69 16.18 4.78
C SER A 15 -8.37 14.76 4.35
N TRP A 16 -8.23 14.52 3.05
CA TRP A 16 -7.83 13.21 2.53
C TRP A 16 -6.48 12.76 3.09
N THR A 17 -5.47 13.64 3.05
CA THR A 17 -4.17 13.34 3.65
C THR A 17 -4.25 13.16 5.17
N ALA A 18 -5.16 13.80 5.88
CA ALA A 18 -5.37 13.61 7.32
C ALA A 18 -6.02 12.26 7.65
N GLU A 19 -6.87 11.74 6.76
CA GLU A 19 -7.62 10.50 6.92
C GLU A 19 -6.85 9.24 6.50
N MET A 20 -5.67 9.37 5.89
CA MET A 20 -4.83 8.23 5.50
C MET A 20 -4.47 7.38 6.74
N PRO A 21 -4.74 6.06 6.72
CA PRO A 21 -4.46 5.19 7.87
C PRO A 21 -2.98 5.12 8.23
N ILE A 22 -2.11 5.13 7.22
CA ILE A 22 -0.64 5.17 7.35
C ILE A 22 -0.03 6.05 6.25
N ARG A 23 1.21 6.50 6.45
CA ARG A 23 1.91 7.42 5.52
C ARG A 23 3.27 6.91 5.07
N THR A 24 3.84 5.94 5.77
CA THR A 24 5.21 5.48 5.58
C THR A 24 5.30 3.95 5.63
N LEU A 25 6.37 3.41 5.03
CA LEU A 25 6.64 1.97 5.06
C LEU A 25 6.82 1.44 6.49
N ALA A 26 7.37 2.26 7.39
CA ALA A 26 7.62 1.87 8.79
C ALA A 26 6.33 1.66 9.60
N GLU A 27 5.19 2.16 9.11
CA GLU A 27 3.89 2.02 9.76
C GLU A 27 3.11 0.79 9.27
N LEU A 28 3.61 0.08 8.23
CA LEU A 28 2.99 -1.16 7.79
C LEU A 28 3.02 -2.19 8.93
N ALA A 29 1.89 -2.86 9.14
CA ALA A 29 1.76 -3.95 10.10
C ALA A 29 2.45 -5.26 9.63
N VAL A 30 3.38 -5.17 8.69
CA VAL A 30 4.18 -6.28 8.17
C VAL A 30 5.60 -5.80 7.89
N SER A 31 6.58 -6.63 8.21
CA SER A 31 7.98 -6.41 7.87
C SER A 31 8.34 -7.06 6.53
N GLY A 32 9.41 -6.57 5.90
CA GLY A 32 9.95 -7.21 4.70
C GLY A 32 10.38 -8.67 4.93
N HIS A 33 10.79 -9.01 6.16
CA HIS A 33 11.14 -10.38 6.51
C HIS A 33 9.91 -11.30 6.47
N GLU A 34 8.79 -10.88 7.04
CA GLU A 34 7.54 -11.65 7.00
C GLU A 34 7.02 -11.82 5.57
N VAL A 35 7.11 -10.79 4.74
CA VAL A 35 6.75 -10.87 3.32
C VAL A 35 7.63 -11.89 2.59
N THR A 36 8.95 -11.82 2.75
CA THR A 36 9.88 -12.76 2.09
C THR A 36 9.69 -14.20 2.57
N ALA A 37 9.40 -14.39 3.86
CA ALA A 37 9.06 -15.70 4.41
C ALA A 37 7.73 -16.25 3.85
N ALA A 38 6.68 -15.43 3.79
CA ALA A 38 5.36 -15.83 3.31
C ALA A 38 5.32 -16.12 1.80
N LEU A 39 6.21 -15.50 1.02
CA LEU A 39 6.36 -15.76 -0.42
C LEU A 39 7.44 -16.81 -0.73
N GLU A 40 8.16 -17.30 0.27
CA GLU A 40 9.30 -18.22 0.11
C GLU A 40 10.38 -17.70 -0.87
N LYS A 41 10.56 -16.37 -0.93
CA LYS A 41 11.48 -15.69 -1.86
C LYS A 41 12.62 -15.02 -1.11
N ARG A 42 13.81 -15.03 -1.71
CA ARG A 42 14.96 -14.27 -1.16
C ARG A 42 14.71 -12.76 -1.30
N PRO A 43 15.14 -11.94 -0.32
CA PRO A 43 15.06 -10.48 -0.44
C PRO A 43 15.75 -9.97 -1.71
N GLY A 44 15.16 -8.97 -2.36
CA GLY A 44 15.68 -8.34 -3.57
C GLY A 44 14.94 -7.04 -3.92
N PRO A 45 15.25 -6.39 -5.06
CA PRO A 45 14.64 -5.12 -5.47
C PRO A 45 13.11 -5.14 -5.51
N TRP A 46 12.51 -6.29 -5.85
CA TRP A 46 11.07 -6.52 -5.86
C TRP A 46 10.40 -6.27 -4.51
N LEU A 47 11.10 -6.53 -3.39
CA LEU A 47 10.52 -6.41 -2.05
C LEU A 47 10.15 -4.95 -1.75
N GLY A 48 11.00 -4.00 -2.16
CA GLY A 48 10.70 -2.58 -2.03
C GLY A 48 9.50 -2.17 -2.88
N VAL A 49 9.38 -2.71 -4.10
CA VAL A 49 8.24 -2.44 -4.98
C VAL A 49 6.95 -2.95 -4.34
N LEU A 50 6.93 -4.20 -3.88
CA LEU A 50 5.75 -4.81 -3.26
C LEU A 50 5.36 -4.11 -1.95
N LEU A 51 6.32 -3.77 -1.08
CA LEU A 51 6.03 -3.02 0.15
C LEU A 51 5.44 -1.63 -0.16
N ASN A 52 5.87 -0.96 -1.23
CA ASN A 52 5.27 0.30 -1.66
C ASN A 52 3.85 0.12 -2.23
N GLN A 53 3.57 -0.98 -2.92
CA GLN A 53 2.21 -1.31 -3.37
C GLN A 53 1.27 -1.54 -2.19
N LEU A 54 1.72 -2.29 -1.17
CA LEU A 54 0.97 -2.47 0.08
C LEU A 54 0.72 -1.13 0.79
N LEU A 55 1.76 -0.30 0.92
CA LEU A 55 1.62 1.05 1.49
C LEU A 55 0.57 1.86 0.74
N LEU A 56 0.61 1.87 -0.59
CA LEU A 56 -0.36 2.62 -1.38
C LEU A 56 -1.79 2.14 -1.15
N ALA A 57 -2.01 0.82 -1.14
CA ALA A 57 -3.34 0.24 -0.89
C ALA A 57 -3.87 0.59 0.50
N VAL A 58 -3.01 0.54 1.53
CA VAL A 58 -3.43 0.90 2.90
C VAL A 58 -3.64 2.41 3.04
N ALA A 59 -2.73 3.22 2.51
CA ALA A 59 -2.80 4.67 2.61
C ALA A 59 -4.02 5.23 1.85
N ALA A 60 -4.45 4.57 0.77
CA ALA A 60 -5.68 4.87 0.05
C ALA A 60 -6.96 4.40 0.76
N GLY A 61 -6.85 3.53 1.77
CA GLY A 61 -7.97 2.93 2.48
C GLY A 61 -8.56 1.68 1.81
N ASP A 62 -7.95 1.18 0.74
CA ASP A 62 -8.39 -0.03 0.01
C ASP A 62 -8.05 -1.33 0.76
N LEU A 63 -7.07 -1.27 1.68
CA LEU A 63 -6.59 -2.39 2.47
C LEU A 63 -6.41 -1.97 3.93
N ALA A 64 -6.89 -2.79 4.87
CA ALA A 64 -6.62 -2.55 6.28
C ALA A 64 -5.14 -2.81 6.60
N ASN A 65 -4.56 -1.99 7.50
CA ASN A 65 -3.20 -2.19 8.00
C ASN A 65 -3.13 -3.34 9.04
N ASP A 66 -3.43 -4.55 8.59
CA ASP A 66 -3.43 -5.78 9.39
C ASP A 66 -2.44 -6.78 8.79
N ASN A 67 -1.63 -7.41 9.64
CA ASN A 67 -0.54 -8.30 9.21
C ASN A 67 -1.04 -9.43 8.29
N GLN A 68 -2.13 -10.12 8.67
CA GLN A 68 -2.62 -11.25 7.89
C GLN A 68 -3.20 -10.81 6.55
N LEU A 69 -3.94 -9.71 6.53
CA LEU A 69 -4.50 -9.14 5.30
C LEU A 69 -3.40 -8.63 4.35
N LEU A 70 -2.34 -8.03 4.89
CA LEU A 70 -1.18 -7.58 4.13
C LEU A 70 -0.43 -8.75 3.49
N LEU A 71 -0.21 -9.84 4.22
CA LEU A 71 0.45 -11.04 3.68
C LEU A 71 -0.39 -11.71 2.58
N GLN A 72 -1.72 -11.76 2.74
CA GLN A 72 -2.62 -12.26 1.70
C GLN A 72 -2.63 -11.36 0.45
N ALA A 73 -2.57 -10.04 0.63
CA ALA A 73 -2.44 -9.09 -0.47
C ALA A 73 -1.10 -9.26 -1.20
N ALA A 74 0.00 -9.40 -0.46
CA ALA A 74 1.32 -9.66 -1.03
C ALA A 74 1.33 -10.90 -1.92
N GLN A 75 0.73 -12.01 -1.46
CA GLN A 75 0.61 -13.23 -2.27
C GLN A 75 -0.23 -13.05 -3.53
N ARG A 76 -1.25 -12.18 -3.51
CA ARG A 76 -2.05 -11.87 -4.71
C ARG A 76 -1.24 -11.04 -5.71
N MET A 77 -0.64 -9.95 -5.24
CA MET A 77 0.19 -9.05 -6.05
C MET A 77 1.38 -9.77 -6.70
N ASP A 78 2.03 -10.69 -5.98
CA ASP A 78 3.16 -11.49 -6.50
C ASP A 78 2.77 -12.43 -7.65
N ARG A 79 1.49 -12.81 -7.76
CA ARG A 79 0.98 -13.67 -8.84
C ARG A 79 0.49 -12.88 -10.06
N ASP A 80 0.20 -11.59 -9.89
CA ASP A 80 -0.35 -10.72 -10.92
C ASP A 80 0.76 -9.96 -11.70
N GLU A 81 2.04 -10.24 -11.41
CA GLU A 81 3.25 -9.68 -12.06
C GLU A 81 3.90 -10.70 -13.00
#